data_AF-A0A968D1G1-F1
#
_entry.id   AF-A0A968D1G1-F1
#
_cell.length_a   1.000
_cell.length_b   1.000
_cell.length_c   1.000
_cell.angle_alpha   90.00
_cell.angle_beta   90.00
_cell.angle_gamma   90.00
#
_symmetry.space_group_name_H-M   'P 1'
#
loop_
_entity.id
_entity.type
_entity.pdbx_description
1 polymer ?
#
loop_
_entity_poly.entity_id
_entity_poly.type
_entity_poly.pdbx_seq_one_letter_code
_entity_poly.pdbx_strand_id
1 'polypeptide(L)'
;QVRSKDVEILDTAMVPDFPNNRDKKKNAVFGGVVGLMLGVCTVIGIEFFDKSLKTVDDVKRSLRVNVLGTIPQIDFSDVYDFQDSEKIKQIDQQLVTHDYSPTPVGEAYRSLRTNLMFSRDNGRLQSLVVTSNEPGDGKSFTAANLAITLAQLKSNTLLIDGDLRRGVLHNTFGVSKEPGFSNYLTNATPLIQVLKETHVPNLTLISCGSLIPNPSELLGSHQMKRFLDEIRRKFELIIFDTPPLNAATDAVVVGTQVDGAMIVIRAGKTDRDIAKQKLELFSHVPAKIIGAVLNGTTPDMAHPGYSYYHY
;
A
#
# COMPACT_ATOMS: atom_id res chain seq x y z
N GLN A 1 -8.50 -83.68 46.70
CA GLN A 1 -7.92 -83.05 45.50
C GLN A 1 -8.95 -83.15 44.37
N VAL A 2 -9.60 -82.04 44.03
CA VAL A 2 -10.47 -81.97 42.84
C VAL A 2 -9.55 -81.63 41.66
N ARG A 3 -9.23 -82.63 40.81
CA ARG A 3 -8.54 -82.38 39.54
C ARG A 3 -9.57 -81.73 38.60
N SER A 4 -9.31 -80.49 38.20
CA SER A 4 -10.20 -79.70 37.36
C SER A 4 -10.42 -80.38 36.02
N LYS A 5 -11.68 -80.31 35.57
CA LYS A 5 -12.20 -80.81 34.30
C LYS A 5 -11.25 -80.55 33.14
N ASP A 6 -11.04 -81.58 32.33
CA ASP A 6 -10.34 -81.50 31.06
C ASP A 6 -11.01 -80.42 30.20
N VAL A 7 -10.20 -79.47 29.74
CA VAL A 7 -10.62 -78.44 28.79
C VAL A 7 -10.71 -79.12 27.43
N GLU A 8 -11.93 -79.32 26.95
CA GLU A 8 -12.19 -79.85 25.62
C GLU A 8 -12.34 -78.69 24.64
N ILE A 9 -11.49 -78.67 23.62
CA ILE A 9 -11.60 -77.70 22.52
C ILE A 9 -12.82 -78.12 21.69
N LEU A 10 -13.94 -77.43 21.91
CA LEU A 10 -15.22 -77.69 21.21
C LEU A 10 -15.12 -77.41 19.70
N ASP A 11 -14.34 -76.40 19.31
CA ASP A 11 -14.12 -76.09 17.91
C ASP A 11 -12.79 -75.34 17.73
N THR A 12 -12.10 -75.63 16.63
CA THR A 12 -10.83 -74.96 16.30
C THR A 12 -11.14 -73.80 15.36
N ALA A 13 -10.50 -72.65 15.57
CA ALA A 13 -10.72 -71.50 14.69
C ALA A 13 -10.44 -71.87 13.22
N MET A 14 -11.45 -71.75 12.36
CA MET A 14 -11.28 -71.98 10.93
C MET A 14 -10.42 -70.89 10.30
N VAL A 15 -9.40 -71.29 9.55
CA VAL A 15 -8.59 -70.37 8.76
C VAL A 15 -9.49 -69.82 7.65
N PRO A 16 -9.63 -68.49 7.51
CA PRO A 16 -10.52 -67.92 6.51
C PRO A 16 -10.02 -68.24 5.10
N ASP A 17 -10.92 -68.76 4.24
CA ASP A 17 -10.61 -69.13 2.85
C ASP A 17 -10.20 -67.93 1.98
N PHE A 18 -10.58 -66.71 2.39
CA PHE A 18 -10.21 -65.48 1.72
C PHE A 18 -9.79 -64.41 2.73
N PRO A 19 -8.85 -63.52 2.37
CA PRO A 19 -8.51 -62.39 3.21
C PRO A 19 -9.75 -61.52 3.46
N ASN A 20 -10.08 -61.28 4.73
CA ASN A 20 -11.20 -60.43 5.17
C ASN A 20 -11.09 -58.97 4.68
N ASN A 21 -9.93 -58.57 4.12
CA ASN A 21 -9.69 -57.23 3.59
C ASN A 21 -9.66 -57.23 2.05
N ARG A 22 -10.74 -57.75 1.44
CA ARG A 22 -10.84 -57.99 -0.01
C ARG A 22 -10.89 -56.70 -0.85
N ASP A 23 -11.31 -55.58 -0.26
CA ASP A 23 -11.58 -54.32 -0.97
C ASP A 23 -10.53 -53.21 -0.72
N LYS A 24 -9.30 -53.54 -0.28
CA LYS A 24 -8.22 -52.55 -0.06
C LYS A 24 -8.05 -51.55 -1.23
N LYS A 25 -8.12 -52.05 -2.46
CA LYS A 25 -8.01 -51.20 -3.67
C LYS A 25 -9.20 -50.26 -3.82
N LYS A 26 -10.43 -50.71 -3.57
CA LYS A 26 -11.64 -49.87 -3.64
C LYS A 26 -11.63 -48.81 -2.55
N ASN A 27 -11.26 -49.18 -1.32
CA ASN A 27 -11.15 -48.24 -0.21
C ASN A 27 -10.04 -47.21 -0.45
N ALA A 28 -8.91 -47.62 -1.04
CA ALA A 28 -7.84 -46.71 -1.43
C ALA A 28 -8.30 -45.72 -2.52
N VAL A 29 -8.99 -46.21 -3.57
CA VAL A 29 -9.56 -45.35 -4.62
C VAL A 29 -10.59 -44.39 -4.03
N PHE A 30 -11.49 -44.88 -3.19
CA PHE A 30 -12.51 -44.06 -2.53
C PHE A 30 -11.88 -42.98 -1.65
N GLY A 31 -10.91 -43.34 -0.81
CA GLY A 31 -10.15 -42.40 0.00
C GLY A 31 -9.40 -41.37 -0.84
N GLY A 32 -8.82 -41.78 -1.97
CA GLY A 32 -8.17 -40.87 -2.92
C GLY A 32 -9.14 -39.86 -3.54
N VAL A 33 -10.34 -40.30 -3.95
CA VAL A 33 -11.38 -39.43 -4.50
C VAL A 33 -11.89 -38.44 -3.45
N VAL A 34 -12.19 -38.92 -2.24
CA VAL A 34 -12.64 -38.06 -1.13
C VAL A 34 -11.56 -37.05 -0.74
N GLY A 35 -10.30 -37.49 -0.65
CA GLY A 35 -9.16 -36.62 -0.35
C GLY A 35 -8.97 -35.54 -1.41
N LEU A 36 -9.11 -35.88 -2.70
CA LEU A 36 -9.02 -34.92 -3.79
C LEU A 36 -10.19 -33.92 -3.75
N MET A 37 -11.41 -34.39 -3.51
CA MET A 37 -12.57 -33.50 -3.35
C MET A 37 -12.38 -32.53 -2.19
N LEU A 38 -11.96 -33.02 -1.02
CA LEU A 38 -11.69 -32.17 0.15
C LEU A 38 -10.57 -31.16 -0.14
N GLY A 39 -9.52 -31.56 -0.85
CA GLY A 39 -8.43 -30.68 -1.27
C GLY A 39 -8.94 -29.54 -2.16
N VAL A 40 -9.69 -29.85 -3.22
CA VAL A 40 -10.27 -28.86 -4.12
C VAL A 40 -11.25 -27.93 -3.38
N CYS A 41 -12.15 -28.48 -2.56
CA CYS A 41 -13.08 -27.70 -1.76
C CYS A 41 -12.36 -26.77 -0.78
N THR A 42 -11.25 -27.21 -0.19
CA THR A 42 -10.46 -26.39 0.72
C THR A 42 -9.81 -25.22 -0.02
N VAL A 43 -9.23 -25.45 -1.20
CA VAL A 43 -8.63 -24.38 -2.02
C VAL A 43 -9.70 -23.37 -2.45
N ILE A 44 -10.85 -23.83 -2.94
CA ILE A 44 -11.96 -22.95 -3.32
C ILE A 44 -12.48 -22.18 -2.10
N GLY A 45 -12.59 -22.84 -0.94
CA GLY A 45 -13.02 -22.21 0.30
C GLY A 45 -12.08 -21.09 0.73
N ILE A 46 -10.77 -21.33 0.70
CA ILE A 46 -9.76 -20.30 1.04
C ILE A 46 -9.89 -19.11 0.09
N GLU A 47 -10.00 -19.34 -1.22
CA GLU A 47 -10.16 -18.25 -2.20
C GLU A 47 -11.48 -17.50 -2.01
N PHE A 48 -12.55 -18.19 -1.62
CA PHE A 48 -13.85 -17.57 -1.36
C PHE A 48 -13.85 -16.67 -0.11
N PHE A 49 -13.07 -17.02 0.91
CA PHE A 49 -12.90 -16.21 2.11
C PHE A 49 -11.85 -15.11 1.95
N ASP A 50 -11.07 -15.12 0.86
CA ASP A 50 -10.14 -14.05 0.55
C ASP A 50 -10.87 -12.82 0.00
N LYS A 51 -11.01 -11.82 0.87
CA LYS A 51 -11.64 -10.54 0.57
C LYS A 51 -10.67 -9.49 0.07
N SER A 52 -9.41 -9.85 -0.17
CA SER A 52 -8.40 -8.87 -0.58
C SER A 52 -8.66 -8.31 -1.97
N LEU A 53 -8.27 -7.06 -2.18
CA LEU A 53 -8.27 -6.42 -3.50
C LEU A 53 -7.00 -6.84 -4.24
N LYS A 54 -7.13 -7.64 -5.30
CA LYS A 54 -5.97 -8.18 -6.05
C LYS A 54 -5.76 -7.47 -7.37
N THR A 55 -6.84 -7.16 -8.09
CA THR A 55 -6.78 -6.63 -9.45
C THR A 55 -7.33 -5.21 -9.56
N VAL A 56 -7.01 -4.53 -10.65
CA VAL A 56 -7.59 -3.23 -11.03
C VAL A 56 -9.12 -3.32 -11.12
N ASP A 57 -9.65 -4.44 -11.63
CA ASP A 57 -11.09 -4.65 -11.76
C ASP A 57 -11.78 -4.83 -10.41
N ASP A 58 -11.11 -5.47 -9.43
CA ASP A 58 -11.62 -5.56 -8.06
C ASP A 58 -11.79 -4.16 -7.45
N VAL A 59 -10.81 -3.29 -7.62
CA VAL A 59 -10.84 -1.92 -7.11
C VAL A 59 -11.96 -1.12 -7.78
N LYS A 60 -12.05 -1.15 -9.10
CA LYS A 60 -13.09 -0.44 -9.86
C LYS A 60 -14.50 -0.90 -9.48
N ARG A 61 -14.73 -2.21 -9.41
CA ARG A 61 -16.05 -2.79 -9.12
C ARG A 61 -16.47 -2.57 -7.66
N SER A 62 -15.53 -2.76 -6.73
CA SER A 62 -15.86 -2.78 -5.30
C SER A 62 -15.89 -1.39 -4.69
N LEU A 63 -14.94 -0.54 -5.06
CA LEU A 63 -14.76 0.78 -4.46
C LEU A 63 -15.32 1.91 -5.33
N ARG A 64 -15.66 1.64 -6.60
CA ARG A 64 -16.19 2.62 -7.57
C ARG A 64 -15.26 3.84 -7.75
N VAL A 65 -13.95 3.62 -7.65
CA VAL A 65 -12.93 4.63 -7.90
C VAL A 65 -12.10 4.25 -9.12
N ASN A 66 -11.63 5.25 -9.86
CA ASN A 66 -10.71 5.04 -10.96
C ASN A 66 -9.34 4.60 -10.41
N VAL A 67 -8.68 3.67 -11.10
CA VAL A 67 -7.31 3.28 -10.79
C VAL A 67 -6.38 4.10 -11.68
N LEU A 68 -5.51 4.89 -11.07
CA LEU A 68 -4.56 5.79 -11.74
C LEU A 68 -3.30 5.04 -12.19
N GLY A 69 -2.96 3.92 -11.55
CA GLY A 69 -1.81 3.11 -11.91
C GLY A 69 -1.63 1.90 -10.99
N THR A 70 -0.78 0.98 -11.44
CA THR A 70 -0.36 -0.22 -10.72
C THR A 70 1.14 -0.15 -10.46
N ILE A 71 1.59 -0.26 -9.22
CA ILE A 71 3.02 -0.27 -8.86
C ILE A 71 3.43 -1.72 -8.59
N PRO A 72 4.46 -2.25 -9.28
CA PRO A 72 4.84 -3.65 -9.11
C PRO A 72 5.48 -3.88 -7.75
N GLN A 73 5.42 -5.11 -7.26
CA GLN A 73 6.18 -5.49 -6.07
C GLN A 73 7.68 -5.36 -6.35
N ILE A 74 8.40 -4.79 -5.38
CA ILE A 74 9.85 -4.58 -5.44
C ILE A 74 10.47 -5.60 -4.50
N ASP A 75 11.28 -6.50 -5.06
CA ASP A 75 12.20 -7.29 -4.26
C ASP A 75 13.52 -6.54 -4.15
N PHE A 76 13.75 -5.94 -2.97
CA PHE A 76 14.97 -5.18 -2.73
C PHE A 76 16.23 -6.05 -2.77
N SER A 77 16.10 -7.39 -2.68
CA SER A 77 17.22 -8.32 -2.87
C SER A 77 17.88 -8.21 -4.24
N ASP A 78 17.12 -7.89 -5.28
CA ASP A 78 17.59 -7.87 -6.66
C ASP A 78 18.30 -6.55 -7.02
N VAL A 79 18.16 -5.53 -6.18
CA VAL A 79 18.75 -4.19 -6.39
C VAL A 79 20.21 -4.13 -5.90
N TYR A 80 20.67 -5.09 -5.09
CA TYR A 80 21.99 -5.07 -4.45
C TYR A 80 23.14 -5.69 -5.24
N ASP A 81 22.96 -6.13 -6.49
CA ASP A 81 24.05 -6.75 -7.26
C ASP A 81 25.04 -5.74 -7.91
N PHE A 82 24.95 -4.45 -7.55
CA PHE A 82 25.97 -3.45 -7.92
C PHE A 82 27.09 -3.40 -6.88
N GLN A 83 28.22 -4.01 -7.24
CA GLN A 83 29.52 -3.89 -6.57
C GLN A 83 30.04 -2.46 -6.58
N ASP A 84 29.59 -1.60 -5.67
CA ASP A 84 30.43 -0.51 -5.18
C ASP A 84 30.01 -0.10 -3.76
N SER A 85 30.61 -0.82 -2.81
CA SER A 85 30.33 -0.73 -1.39
C SER A 85 31.21 0.35 -0.77
N GLU A 86 30.58 1.41 -0.25
CA GLU A 86 30.92 2.15 0.99
C GLU A 86 30.18 3.51 1.05
N LYS A 87 29.84 4.13 -0.09
CA LYS A 87 29.14 5.45 -0.12
C LYS A 87 27.60 5.41 -0.27
N ILE A 88 27.01 4.28 -0.65
CA ILE A 88 25.55 4.17 -0.94
C ILE A 88 24.74 3.70 0.29
N LYS A 89 25.38 3.50 1.45
CA LYS A 89 24.69 3.02 2.67
C LYS A 89 23.79 4.06 3.37
N GLN A 90 23.72 5.31 2.90
CA GLN A 90 22.95 6.37 3.57
C GLN A 90 21.93 7.13 2.69
N ILE A 91 21.79 6.79 1.41
CA ILE A 91 20.71 7.28 0.51
C ILE A 91 20.44 6.13 -0.49
N ASP A 92 19.24 5.63 -0.77
CA ASP A 92 17.95 5.66 -0.10
C ASP A 92 17.18 4.48 -0.72
N GLN A 93 17.03 3.38 0.02
CA GLN A 93 16.39 2.14 -0.47
C GLN A 93 14.94 2.37 -0.92
N GLN A 94 14.36 3.54 -0.66
CA GLN A 94 12.98 3.86 -0.98
C GLN A 94 12.80 4.78 -2.21
N LEU A 95 13.88 5.25 -2.84
CA LEU A 95 13.78 6.17 -4.00
C LEU A 95 14.19 5.51 -5.31
N VAL A 96 13.35 4.57 -5.75
CA VAL A 96 13.57 3.79 -6.97
C VAL A 96 13.50 4.66 -8.25
N THR A 97 12.99 5.89 -8.14
CA THR A 97 12.95 6.87 -9.23
C THR A 97 14.13 7.86 -9.25
N HIS A 98 15.02 7.85 -8.25
CA HIS A 98 16.05 8.87 -8.10
C HIS A 98 17.01 8.93 -9.31
N ASP A 99 17.50 7.78 -9.75
CA ASP A 99 18.61 7.69 -10.72
C ASP A 99 18.17 7.72 -12.19
N TYR A 100 16.91 8.07 -12.47
CA TYR A 100 16.32 8.05 -13.82
C TYR A 100 16.33 6.70 -14.54
N SER A 101 16.95 5.66 -13.98
CA SER A 101 17.07 4.34 -14.61
C SER A 101 15.70 3.82 -15.06
N PRO A 102 15.61 3.20 -16.25
CA PRO A 102 14.38 2.64 -16.80
C PRO A 102 14.03 1.34 -16.07
N THR A 103 13.72 1.44 -14.79
CA THR A 103 13.22 0.34 -13.99
C THR A 103 11.71 0.21 -14.22
N PRO A 104 11.14 -1.02 -14.17
CA PRO A 104 9.69 -1.21 -14.25
C PRO A 104 8.91 -0.34 -13.24
N VAL A 105 9.45 -0.20 -12.02
CA VAL A 105 8.89 0.68 -10.98
C VAL A 105 8.94 2.15 -11.39
N GLY A 106 10.05 2.60 -11.98
CA GLY A 106 10.18 3.98 -12.47
C GLY A 106 9.16 4.32 -13.54
N GLU A 107 8.97 3.44 -14.52
CA GLU A 107 7.94 3.60 -15.56
C GLU A 107 6.51 3.54 -15.00
N ALA A 108 6.29 2.73 -13.96
CA ALA A 108 5.03 2.71 -13.23
C ALA A 108 4.68 4.08 -12.64
N TYR A 109 5.63 4.73 -11.98
CA TYR A 109 5.43 6.07 -11.40
C TYR A 109 5.33 7.16 -12.46
N ARG A 110 6.08 7.07 -13.57
CA ARG A 110 5.93 7.99 -14.71
C ARG A 110 4.54 7.87 -15.34
N SER A 111 4.00 6.67 -15.46
CA SER A 111 2.64 6.42 -15.93
C SER A 111 1.59 6.94 -14.95
N LEU A 112 1.76 6.66 -13.65
CA LEU A 112 0.90 7.18 -12.59
C LEU A 112 0.84 8.71 -12.61
N ARG A 113 2.00 9.37 -12.73
CA ARG A 113 2.12 10.82 -12.86
C ARG A 113 1.32 11.36 -14.04
N THR A 114 1.47 10.75 -15.21
CA THR A 114 0.73 11.16 -16.43
C THR A 114 -0.78 11.02 -16.22
N ASN A 115 -1.24 9.87 -15.71
CA ASN A 115 -2.67 9.63 -15.45
C ASN A 115 -3.22 10.60 -14.40
N LEU A 116 -2.45 10.91 -13.36
CA LEU A 116 -2.82 11.90 -12.35
C LEU A 116 -3.02 13.30 -12.98
N MET A 117 -2.12 13.72 -13.87
CA MET A 117 -2.25 15.02 -14.55
C MET A 117 -3.48 15.10 -15.45
N PHE A 118 -3.91 13.98 -16.05
CA PHE A 118 -5.11 13.92 -16.89
C PHE A 118 -6.41 13.57 -16.14
N SER A 119 -6.34 13.24 -14.86
CA SER A 119 -7.49 12.77 -14.08
C SER A 119 -8.51 13.85 -13.67
N ARG A 120 -8.22 15.14 -13.88
CA ARG A 120 -9.17 16.23 -13.59
C ARG A 120 -9.90 16.67 -14.85
N ASP A 121 -11.22 16.49 -14.84
CA ASP A 121 -12.12 16.95 -15.91
C ASP A 121 -12.17 18.48 -16.07
N ASN A 122 -11.93 19.24 -14.99
CA ASN A 122 -11.93 20.71 -14.99
C ASN A 122 -11.04 21.25 -13.86
N GLY A 123 -10.00 22.01 -14.22
CA GLY A 123 -9.09 22.71 -13.30
C GLY A 123 -7.75 22.00 -13.05
N ARG A 124 -6.75 22.78 -12.65
CA ARG A 124 -5.38 22.32 -12.38
C ARG A 124 -5.30 21.63 -11.02
N LEU A 125 -4.79 20.40 -10.96
CA LEU A 125 -4.45 19.75 -9.68
C LEU A 125 -3.20 20.42 -9.12
N GLN A 126 -3.30 21.09 -7.97
CA GLN A 126 -2.15 21.73 -7.32
C GLN A 126 -1.83 21.11 -5.95
N SER A 127 -2.81 20.53 -5.28
CA SER A 127 -2.66 19.96 -3.94
C SER A 127 -3.33 18.60 -3.83
N LEU A 128 -2.58 17.60 -3.38
CA LEU A 128 -3.00 16.20 -3.32
C LEU A 128 -2.71 15.61 -1.95
N VAL A 129 -3.69 14.93 -1.36
CA VAL A 129 -3.46 14.04 -0.22
C VAL A 129 -3.22 12.63 -0.73
N VAL A 130 -2.18 11.97 -0.21
CA VAL A 130 -1.91 10.54 -0.40
C VAL A 130 -2.15 9.85 0.94
N THR A 131 -3.05 8.88 0.94
CA THR A 131 -3.37 8.07 2.12
C THR A 131 -3.57 6.61 1.71
N SER A 132 -3.80 5.75 2.68
CA SER A 132 -4.12 4.33 2.48
C SER A 132 -5.14 3.85 3.50
N ASN A 133 -5.58 2.61 3.38
CA ASN A 133 -6.51 2.05 4.35
C ASN A 133 -5.76 1.59 5.61
N GLU A 134 -4.67 0.85 5.41
CA GLU A 134 -3.90 0.24 6.47
C GLU A 134 -2.44 0.74 6.51
N PRO A 135 -1.78 0.67 7.69
CA PRO A 135 -0.33 0.81 7.78
C PRO A 135 0.37 -0.23 6.89
N GLY A 136 1.40 0.21 6.16
CA GLY A 136 2.19 -0.68 5.29
C GLY A 136 1.67 -0.81 3.85
N ASP A 137 0.57 -0.15 3.49
CA ASP A 137 0.05 -0.19 2.12
C ASP A 137 0.98 0.48 1.08
N GLY A 138 1.98 1.23 1.53
CA GLY A 138 2.99 1.89 0.70
C GLY A 138 2.73 3.37 0.41
N LYS A 139 1.78 4.01 1.11
CA LYS A 139 1.42 5.44 0.95
C LYS A 139 2.62 6.40 0.88
N SER A 140 3.56 6.30 1.81
CA SER A 140 4.73 7.19 1.93
C SER A 140 5.72 6.95 0.79
N PHE A 141 5.92 5.68 0.43
CA PHE A 141 6.75 5.27 -0.70
C PHE A 141 6.16 5.78 -2.03
N THR A 142 4.84 5.64 -2.21
CA THR A 142 4.12 6.16 -3.37
C THR A 142 4.15 7.69 -3.43
N ALA A 143 3.95 8.38 -2.31
CA ALA A 143 4.03 9.83 -2.24
C ALA A 143 5.44 10.35 -2.60
N ALA A 144 6.48 9.73 -2.06
CA ALA A 144 7.88 10.10 -2.33
C ALA A 144 8.25 9.91 -3.80
N ASN A 145 8.02 8.72 -4.38
CA ASN A 145 8.37 8.46 -5.77
C ASN A 145 7.51 9.28 -6.75
N LEU A 146 6.23 9.50 -6.45
CA LEU A 146 5.40 10.43 -7.22
C LEU A 146 5.96 11.85 -7.18
N ALA A 147 6.35 12.35 -6.00
CA ALA A 147 6.94 13.68 -5.86
C ALA A 147 8.24 13.82 -6.66
N ILE A 148 9.11 12.81 -6.65
CA ILE A 148 10.34 12.77 -7.45
C ILE A 148 10.02 12.83 -8.94
N THR A 149 9.12 11.97 -9.44
CA THR A 149 8.78 11.98 -10.87
C THR A 149 8.14 13.29 -11.35
N LEU A 150 7.49 14.04 -10.46
CA LEU A 150 6.97 15.37 -10.73
C LEU A 150 8.08 16.44 -10.76
N ALA A 151 8.95 16.44 -9.76
CA ALA A 151 10.11 17.33 -9.69
C ALA A 151 11.07 17.15 -10.88
N GLN A 152 11.20 15.91 -11.37
CA GLN A 152 11.96 15.55 -12.57
C GLN A 152 11.45 16.22 -13.86
N LEU A 153 10.15 16.56 -13.94
CA LEU A 153 9.60 17.38 -15.04
C LEU A 153 9.82 18.88 -14.84
N LYS A 154 10.73 19.26 -13.94
CA LYS A 154 11.00 20.65 -13.54
C LYS A 154 9.79 21.35 -12.91
N SER A 155 8.80 20.59 -12.44
CA SER A 155 7.69 21.15 -11.67
C SER A 155 8.18 21.43 -10.25
N ASN A 156 7.99 22.66 -9.77
CA ASN A 156 8.36 23.00 -8.40
C ASN A 156 7.43 22.29 -7.42
N THR A 157 7.92 21.19 -6.83
CA THR A 157 7.13 20.22 -6.08
C THR A 157 7.45 20.30 -4.60
N LEU A 158 6.40 20.38 -3.77
CA LEU A 158 6.50 20.31 -2.32
C LEU A 158 5.93 18.98 -1.83
N LEU A 159 6.75 18.18 -1.17
CA LEU A 159 6.32 17.00 -0.42
C LEU A 159 6.23 17.34 1.06
N ILE A 160 5.14 16.94 1.71
CA ILE A 160 4.87 17.24 3.11
C ILE A 160 4.57 15.93 3.82
N ASP A 161 5.33 15.65 4.87
CA ASP A 161 5.05 14.57 5.80
C ASP A 161 3.95 15.00 6.77
N GLY A 162 2.70 14.84 6.35
CA GLY A 162 1.49 15.12 7.13
C GLY A 162 1.14 14.03 8.14
N ASP A 163 1.92 12.94 8.23
CA ASP A 163 1.83 11.97 9.32
C ASP A 163 2.58 12.50 10.55
N LEU A 164 1.92 13.41 11.27
CA LEU A 164 2.45 14.03 12.49
C LEU A 164 2.62 13.03 13.66
N ARG A 165 2.24 11.77 13.47
CA ARG A 165 2.32 10.70 14.47
C ARG A 165 3.56 9.85 14.25
N ARG A 166 3.75 9.37 13.02
CA ARG A 166 4.79 8.38 12.65
C ARG A 166 5.47 8.69 11.32
N GLY A 167 5.50 9.95 10.91
CA GLY A 167 6.12 10.39 9.66
C GLY A 167 7.57 9.89 9.49
N VAL A 168 7.88 9.42 8.28
CA VAL A 168 9.13 8.73 7.93
C VAL A 168 9.92 9.43 6.82
N LEU A 169 9.36 10.43 6.15
CA LEU A 169 9.95 10.99 4.93
C LEU A 169 11.29 11.68 5.18
N HIS A 170 11.53 12.18 6.39
CA HIS A 170 12.83 12.75 6.76
C HIS A 170 13.97 11.73 6.68
N ASN A 171 13.71 10.46 7.03
CA ASN A 171 14.70 9.38 6.95
C ASN A 171 14.95 8.96 5.51
N THR A 172 13.89 8.91 4.70
CA THR A 172 13.98 8.71 3.25
C THR A 172 14.93 9.77 2.66
N PHE A 173 14.54 11.05 2.68
CA PHE A 173 15.31 12.08 1.99
C PHE A 173 16.62 12.52 2.69
N GLY A 174 16.98 11.93 3.83
CA GLY A 174 18.21 12.25 4.57
C GLY A 174 18.23 13.66 5.15
N VAL A 175 17.07 14.23 5.49
CA VAL A 175 16.94 15.58 6.07
C VAL A 175 16.64 15.53 7.56
N SER A 176 16.84 16.64 8.27
CA SER A 176 16.48 16.72 9.69
C SER A 176 14.98 16.48 9.89
N LYS A 177 14.58 15.87 11.01
CA LYS A 177 13.16 15.74 11.38
C LYS A 177 12.57 17.06 11.87
N GLU A 178 13.35 17.83 12.62
CA GLU A 178 12.92 19.07 13.28
C GLU A 178 13.83 20.25 12.88
N PRO A 179 13.28 21.48 12.80
CA PRO A 179 11.85 21.80 12.86
C PRO A 179 11.10 21.30 11.62
N GLY A 180 9.78 21.04 11.74
CA GLY A 180 8.95 20.51 10.66
C GLY A 180 7.52 21.04 10.68
N PHE A 181 6.60 20.30 10.07
CA PHE A 181 5.25 20.77 9.79
C PHE A 181 4.47 21.11 11.06
N SER A 182 4.55 20.26 12.08
CA SER A 182 3.93 20.53 13.38
C SER A 182 4.45 21.79 14.05
N ASN A 183 5.77 22.08 13.93
CA ASN A 183 6.38 23.28 14.50
C ASN A 183 5.87 24.55 13.80
N TYR A 184 5.66 24.49 12.48
CA TYR A 184 5.04 25.60 11.76
C TYR A 184 3.57 25.79 12.16
N LEU A 185 2.78 24.71 12.19
CA LEU A 185 1.36 24.80 12.49
C LEU A 185 1.08 25.29 13.93
N THR A 186 2.02 25.06 14.85
CA THR A 186 1.98 25.58 16.23
C THR A 186 2.57 27.00 16.37
N ASN A 187 2.99 27.64 15.28
CA ASN A 187 3.69 28.93 15.24
C ASN A 187 5.04 28.96 16.00
N ALA A 188 5.61 27.80 16.31
CA ALA A 188 6.92 27.70 16.95
C ALA A 188 8.07 28.03 15.98
N THR A 189 7.85 27.88 14.67
CA THR A 189 8.88 28.07 13.65
C THR A 189 8.29 28.71 12.38
N PRO A 190 8.95 29.72 11.77
CA PRO A 190 8.49 30.32 10.52
C PRO A 190 8.62 29.36 9.33
N LEU A 191 7.79 29.56 8.29
CA LEU A 191 7.72 28.67 7.12
C LEU A 191 9.09 28.41 6.47
N ILE A 192 9.91 29.46 6.33
CA ILE A 192 11.21 29.37 5.66
C ILE A 192 12.17 28.38 6.32
N GLN A 193 12.06 28.16 7.64
CA GLN A 193 12.93 27.26 8.38
C GLN A 193 12.46 25.80 8.33
N VAL A 194 11.21 25.54 7.94
CA VAL A 194 10.69 24.16 7.83
C VAL A 194 10.74 23.63 6.40
N LEU A 195 10.97 24.49 5.40
CA LEU A 195 11.22 24.12 4.02
C LEU A 195 12.66 23.61 3.88
N LYS A 196 12.80 22.34 3.50
CA LYS A 196 14.10 21.66 3.36
C LYS A 196 14.31 21.26 1.91
N GLU A 197 15.37 21.77 1.31
CA GLU A 197 15.79 21.29 -0.01
C GLU A 197 16.20 19.82 0.11
N THR A 198 15.78 19.02 -0.86
CA THR A 198 16.21 17.62 -0.95
C THR A 198 17.39 17.50 -1.91
N HIS A 199 18.02 16.33 -1.93
CA HIS A 199 19.03 16.01 -2.94
C HIS A 199 18.43 15.90 -4.37
N VAL A 200 17.10 15.91 -4.50
CA VAL A 200 16.37 15.88 -5.79
C VAL A 200 16.07 17.31 -6.24
N PRO A 201 16.54 17.75 -7.43
CA PRO A 201 16.25 19.07 -7.95
C PRO A 201 14.74 19.33 -8.09
N ASN A 202 14.29 20.55 -7.75
CA ASN A 202 12.89 20.99 -7.77
C ASN A 202 11.96 20.27 -6.77
N LEU A 203 12.51 19.49 -5.84
CA LEU A 203 11.75 18.87 -4.76
C LEU A 203 12.15 19.47 -3.40
N THR A 204 11.18 20.11 -2.77
CA THR A 204 11.28 20.58 -1.39
C THR A 204 10.49 19.64 -0.47
N LEU A 205 11.02 19.37 0.72
CA LEU A 205 10.37 18.56 1.74
C LEU A 205 10.06 19.41 2.98
N ILE A 206 8.89 19.18 3.58
CA ILE A 206 8.60 19.52 4.97
C ILE A 206 8.42 18.20 5.73
N SER A 207 9.30 17.93 6.69
CA SER A 207 9.20 16.77 7.60
C SER A 207 8.05 16.94 8.59
N CYS A 208 7.63 15.87 9.27
CA CYS A 208 6.49 15.92 10.20
C CYS A 208 6.73 16.86 11.40
N GLY A 209 7.98 17.00 11.84
CA GLY A 209 8.36 17.86 12.96
C GLY A 209 8.23 17.15 14.31
N SER A 210 8.12 17.94 15.38
CA SER A 210 7.97 17.43 16.74
C SER A 210 6.64 16.67 16.91
N LEU A 211 6.62 15.70 17.81
CA LEU A 211 5.40 14.93 18.15
C LEU A 211 4.35 15.85 18.79
N ILE A 212 3.10 15.76 18.30
CA ILE A 212 1.96 16.55 18.79
C ILE A 212 0.86 15.62 19.32
N PRO A 213 0.23 15.94 20.48
CA PRO A 213 -0.84 15.11 21.04
C PRO A 213 -2.12 15.11 20.17
N ASN A 214 -2.48 16.25 19.56
CA ASN A 214 -3.70 16.42 18.76
C ASN A 214 -3.41 16.80 17.28
N PRO A 215 -2.89 15.89 16.43
CA PRO A 215 -2.61 16.17 15.02
C PRO A 215 -3.81 16.66 14.20
N SER A 216 -4.97 16.03 14.36
CA SER A 216 -6.14 16.28 13.52
C SER A 216 -6.68 17.70 13.70
N GLU A 217 -6.69 18.22 14.93
CA GLU A 217 -7.09 19.60 15.24
C GLU A 217 -6.14 20.61 14.58
N LEU A 218 -4.84 20.31 14.63
CA LEU A 218 -3.81 21.16 14.07
C LEU A 218 -3.89 21.21 12.53
N LEU A 219 -4.15 20.07 11.90
CA LEU A 219 -4.37 19.96 10.44
C LEU A 219 -5.70 20.59 10.01
N GLY A 220 -6.70 20.68 10.89
CA GLY A 220 -7.97 21.38 10.64
C GLY A 220 -7.94 22.88 10.97
N SER A 221 -6.80 23.40 11.43
CA SER A 221 -6.71 24.75 11.99
C SER A 221 -6.69 25.85 10.91
N HIS A 222 -6.97 27.09 11.33
CA HIS A 222 -6.77 28.27 10.48
C HIS A 222 -5.31 28.42 10.03
N GLN A 223 -4.34 27.93 10.81
CA GLN A 223 -2.93 27.97 10.44
C GLN A 223 -2.64 27.08 9.23
N MET A 224 -3.29 25.91 9.12
CA MET A 224 -3.20 25.04 7.94
C MET A 224 -3.77 25.73 6.68
N LYS A 225 -4.88 26.45 6.82
CA LYS A 225 -5.43 27.22 5.70
C LYS A 225 -4.46 28.31 5.23
N ARG A 226 -3.88 29.07 6.16
CA ARG A 226 -2.86 30.08 5.86
C ARG A 226 -1.63 29.49 5.19
N PHE A 227 -1.20 28.32 5.66
CA PHE A 227 -0.12 27.56 5.04
C PHE A 227 -0.41 27.32 3.57
N LEU A 228 -1.53 26.69 3.25
CA LEU A 228 -1.95 26.38 1.87
C LEU A 228 -2.01 27.64 0.99
N ASP A 229 -2.56 28.74 1.50
CA ASP A 229 -2.64 30.02 0.78
C ASP A 229 -1.25 30.64 0.50
N GLU A 230 -0.26 30.38 1.35
CA GLU A 230 1.12 30.82 1.14
C GLU A 230 1.86 29.90 0.16
N ILE A 231 1.78 28.58 0.34
CA ILE A 231 2.56 27.63 -0.46
C ILE A 231 2.02 27.43 -1.88
N ARG A 232 0.71 27.61 -2.12
CA ARG A 232 0.11 27.54 -3.46
C ARG A 232 0.64 28.63 -4.41
N ARG A 233 1.27 29.68 -3.90
CA ARG A 233 1.92 30.69 -4.74
C ARG A 233 3.37 30.35 -5.09
N LYS A 234 4.00 29.45 -4.32
CA LYS A 234 5.41 29.08 -4.45
C LYS A 234 5.61 27.76 -5.20
N PHE A 235 4.69 26.81 -5.02
CA PHE A 235 4.79 25.46 -5.57
C PHE A 235 3.68 25.17 -6.57
N GLU A 236 4.04 24.49 -7.66
CA GLU A 236 3.08 24.05 -8.68
C GLU A 236 2.29 22.84 -8.22
N LEU A 237 2.93 21.96 -7.46
CA LEU A 237 2.35 20.75 -6.90
C LEU A 237 2.75 20.55 -5.45
N ILE A 238 1.77 20.17 -4.64
CA ILE A 238 1.87 19.99 -3.20
C ILE A 238 1.30 18.61 -2.87
N ILE A 239 2.11 17.74 -2.29
CA ILE A 239 1.72 16.37 -1.94
C ILE A 239 1.82 16.21 -0.44
N PHE A 240 0.72 15.79 0.18
CA PHE A 240 0.67 15.43 1.59
C PHE A 240 0.71 13.92 1.73
N ASP A 241 1.77 13.37 2.32
CA ASP A 241 1.73 12.01 2.87
C ASP A 241 0.98 12.05 4.21
N THR A 242 -0.04 11.23 4.38
CA THR A 242 -0.95 11.30 5.54
C THR A 242 -1.14 9.90 6.14
N PRO A 243 -1.43 9.77 7.45
CA PRO A 243 -1.58 8.47 8.07
C PRO A 243 -2.72 7.66 7.42
N PRO A 244 -2.71 6.33 7.56
CA PRO A 244 -3.77 5.50 7.00
C PRO A 244 -5.11 5.80 7.68
N LEU A 245 -6.19 5.68 6.91
CA LEU A 245 -7.57 5.95 7.34
C LEU A 245 -8.02 5.05 8.50
N ASN A 246 -7.41 3.87 8.67
CA ASN A 246 -7.67 3.03 9.83
C ASN A 246 -7.07 3.59 11.13
N ALA A 247 -5.96 4.33 11.05
CA ALA A 247 -5.28 4.86 12.24
C ALA A 247 -5.79 6.23 12.66
N ALA A 248 -6.16 7.10 11.72
CA ALA A 248 -6.58 8.46 12.02
C ALA A 248 -7.42 9.09 10.88
N THR A 249 -8.17 10.15 11.22
CA THR A 249 -8.97 10.93 10.26
C THR A 249 -8.20 12.08 9.61
N ASP A 250 -6.89 12.18 9.87
CA ASP A 250 -6.02 13.29 9.44
C ASP A 250 -6.08 13.50 7.92
N ALA A 251 -6.07 12.41 7.14
CA ALA A 251 -6.19 12.45 5.69
C ALA A 251 -7.52 13.06 5.19
N VAL A 252 -8.62 12.78 5.89
CA VAL A 252 -9.95 13.32 5.55
C VAL A 252 -9.99 14.82 5.84
N VAL A 253 -9.44 15.25 6.99
CA VAL A 253 -9.36 16.66 7.39
C VAL A 253 -8.54 17.48 6.39
N VAL A 254 -7.34 17.00 6.03
CA VAL A 254 -6.51 17.66 5.00
C VAL A 254 -7.21 17.60 3.63
N GLY A 255 -7.87 16.49 3.32
CA GLY A 255 -8.66 16.25 2.11
C GLY A 255 -9.70 17.34 1.82
N THR A 256 -10.31 17.93 2.85
CA THR A 256 -11.30 19.02 2.71
C THR A 256 -10.69 20.36 2.27
N GLN A 257 -9.37 20.50 2.35
CA GLN A 257 -8.65 21.76 2.09
C GLN A 257 -7.80 21.71 0.81
N VAL A 258 -7.58 20.50 0.26
CA VAL A 258 -6.80 20.25 -0.97
C VAL A 258 -7.70 19.96 -2.17
N ASP A 259 -7.13 19.89 -3.37
CA ASP A 259 -7.89 19.65 -4.60
C ASP A 259 -8.41 18.22 -4.72
N GLY A 260 -7.76 17.25 -4.07
CA GLY A 260 -8.26 15.89 -3.97
C GLY A 260 -7.35 14.93 -3.22
N ALA A 261 -7.80 13.67 -3.16
CA ALA A 261 -7.15 12.58 -2.48
C ALA A 261 -6.86 11.41 -3.44
N MET A 262 -5.68 10.80 -3.28
CA MET A 262 -5.28 9.56 -3.93
C MET A 262 -5.13 8.47 -2.87
N ILE A 263 -5.74 7.32 -3.12
CA ILE A 263 -5.79 6.21 -2.17
C ILE A 263 -4.83 5.11 -2.62
N VAL A 264 -3.88 4.74 -1.77
CA VAL A 264 -2.99 3.61 -2.02
C VAL A 264 -3.61 2.34 -1.43
N ILE A 265 -3.73 1.31 -2.27
CA ILE A 265 -4.29 0.00 -1.95
C ILE A 265 -3.20 -1.03 -2.16
N ARG A 266 -2.95 -1.89 -1.18
CA ARG A 266 -1.99 -2.98 -1.30
C ARG A 266 -2.66 -4.22 -1.92
N ALA A 267 -2.18 -4.61 -3.10
CA ALA A 267 -2.65 -5.78 -3.82
C ALA A 267 -2.53 -7.04 -2.94
N GLY A 268 -3.59 -7.83 -2.87
CA GLY A 268 -3.65 -9.08 -2.12
C GLY A 268 -3.55 -8.94 -0.59
N LYS A 269 -3.63 -7.71 -0.05
CA LYS A 269 -3.55 -7.45 1.40
C LYS A 269 -4.68 -6.58 1.91
N THR A 270 -5.04 -5.52 1.19
CA THR A 270 -6.11 -4.63 1.63
C THR A 270 -7.47 -5.32 1.50
N ASP A 271 -8.19 -5.46 2.62
CA ASP A 271 -9.55 -6.03 2.65
C ASP A 271 -10.55 -5.07 1.97
N ARG A 272 -11.36 -5.63 1.07
CA ARG A 272 -12.35 -4.89 0.27
C ARG A 272 -13.45 -4.22 1.10
N ASP A 273 -13.98 -4.90 2.10
CA ASP A 273 -15.09 -4.41 2.90
C ASP A 273 -14.60 -3.27 3.80
N ILE A 274 -13.42 -3.44 4.41
CA ILE A 274 -12.75 -2.40 5.19
C ILE A 274 -12.46 -1.19 4.30
N ALA A 275 -11.87 -1.42 3.12
CA ALA A 275 -11.58 -0.35 2.17
C ALA A 275 -12.81 0.48 1.81
N LYS A 276 -13.91 -0.20 1.50
CA LYS A 276 -15.17 0.46 1.15
C LYS A 276 -15.69 1.32 2.31
N GLN A 277 -15.71 0.78 3.52
CA GLN A 277 -16.13 1.51 4.72
C GLN A 277 -15.25 2.74 4.99
N LYS A 278 -13.94 2.64 4.83
CA LYS A 278 -13.03 3.78 5.05
C LYS A 278 -13.20 4.88 3.99
N LEU A 279 -13.49 4.51 2.75
CA LEU A 279 -13.75 5.50 1.69
C LEU A 279 -15.08 6.24 1.87
N GLU A 280 -16.06 5.67 2.57
CA GLU A 280 -17.30 6.38 2.92
C GLU A 280 -17.02 7.64 3.76
N LEU A 281 -15.91 7.70 4.51
CA LEU A 281 -15.50 8.91 5.24
C LEU A 281 -15.33 10.12 4.32
N PHE A 282 -14.83 9.92 3.08
CA PHE A 282 -14.69 11.00 2.10
C PHE A 282 -16.03 11.41 1.47
N SER A 283 -17.04 10.53 1.47
CA SER A 283 -18.36 10.83 0.91
C SER A 283 -19.16 11.85 1.74
N HIS A 284 -18.78 12.04 3.01
CA HIS A 284 -19.43 12.94 3.95
C HIS A 284 -18.79 14.34 4.01
N VAL A 285 -17.72 14.57 3.25
CA VAL A 285 -16.98 15.82 3.26
C VAL A 285 -16.76 16.34 1.83
N PRO A 286 -16.49 17.65 1.63
CA PRO A 286 -16.21 18.19 0.30
C PRO A 286 -14.79 17.84 -0.18
N ALA A 287 -14.39 16.58 -0.07
CA ALA A 287 -13.10 16.08 -0.52
C ALA A 287 -13.30 15.14 -1.72
N LYS A 288 -12.59 15.41 -2.81
CA LYS A 288 -12.70 14.61 -4.04
C LYS A 288 -11.65 13.50 -4.05
N ILE A 289 -12.08 12.24 -4.10
CA ILE A 289 -11.17 11.14 -4.44
C ILE A 289 -10.87 11.20 -5.93
N ILE A 290 -9.61 11.42 -6.30
CA ILE A 290 -9.16 11.49 -7.68
C ILE A 290 -9.01 10.08 -8.27
N GLY A 291 -8.54 9.15 -7.45
CA GLY A 291 -8.43 7.75 -7.82
C GLY A 291 -7.57 6.96 -6.84
N ALA A 292 -7.30 5.72 -7.19
CA ALA A 292 -6.53 4.78 -6.41
C ALA A 292 -5.25 4.31 -7.13
N VAL A 293 -4.24 3.94 -6.35
CA VAL A 293 -3.02 3.27 -6.81
C VAL A 293 -3.01 1.87 -6.24
N LEU A 294 -2.89 0.87 -7.10
CA LEU A 294 -2.76 -0.51 -6.67
C LEU A 294 -1.27 -0.84 -6.53
N ASN A 295 -0.77 -0.94 -5.31
CA ASN A 295 0.63 -1.14 -4.99
C ASN A 295 0.95 -2.61 -4.69
N GLY A 296 2.10 -3.08 -5.13
CA GLY A 296 2.56 -4.46 -4.91
C GLY A 296 1.98 -5.48 -5.86
N THR A 297 1.64 -5.08 -7.08
CA THR A 297 1.09 -6.02 -8.06
C THR A 297 2.17 -6.97 -8.57
N THR A 298 1.82 -8.25 -8.70
CA THR A 298 2.55 -9.21 -9.53
C THR A 298 2.09 -9.10 -10.99
N PRO A 299 2.85 -9.61 -11.97
CA PRO A 299 2.51 -9.48 -13.39
C PRO A 299 1.11 -9.98 -13.77
N ASP A 300 0.60 -11.01 -13.09
CA ASP A 300 -0.75 -11.59 -13.25
C ASP A 300 -1.88 -10.72 -12.67
N MET A 301 -1.55 -9.79 -11.77
CA MET A 301 -2.52 -8.87 -11.15
C MET A 301 -2.68 -7.56 -11.92
N ALA A 302 -1.75 -7.25 -12.83
CA ALA A 302 -1.81 -6.10 -13.71
C ALA A 302 -2.76 -6.37 -14.90
N HIS A 303 -3.51 -5.35 -15.34
CA HIS A 303 -4.33 -5.46 -16.56
C HIS A 303 -3.41 -5.66 -17.79
N PRO A 304 -3.81 -6.39 -18.85
CA PRO A 304 -2.99 -6.56 -20.06
C PRO A 304 -2.54 -5.24 -20.71
N GLY A 305 -3.34 -4.16 -20.57
CA GLY A 305 -3.00 -2.82 -21.04
C GLY A 305 -1.97 -2.06 -20.17
N TYR A 306 -1.64 -2.59 -19.00
CA TYR A 306 -0.59 -2.10 -18.09
C TYR A 306 0.58 -3.10 -17.99
N SER A 307 0.65 -4.06 -18.92
CA SER A 307 1.71 -5.06 -18.94
C SER A 307 3.06 -4.36 -19.14
N TYR A 308 3.98 -4.59 -18.20
CA TYR A 308 5.33 -4.08 -18.28
C TYR A 308 6.05 -4.74 -19.47
N TYR A 309 6.39 -3.94 -20.48
CA TYR A 309 7.39 -4.36 -21.46
C TYR A 309 8.75 -4.31 -20.76
N HIS A 310 9.27 -5.49 -20.43
CA HIS A 310 10.70 -5.63 -20.13
C HIS A 310 11.46 -5.37 -21.43
N TYR A 311 12.22 -4.27 -21.48
CA TYR A 311 13.26 -4.05 -22.49
C TYR A 311 14.59 -4.54 -21.95
#